data_AF-A0A836SK36-F1
#
_entry.id   AF-A0A836SK36-F1
#
_cell.length_a   1.000
_cell.length_b   1.000
_cell.length_c   1.000
_cell.angle_alpha   90.00
_cell.angle_beta   90.00
_cell.angle_gamma   90.00
#
_symmetry.space_group_name_H-M   'P 1'
#
loop_
_entity.id
_entity.type
_entity.pdbx_description
1 polymer ?
#
loop_
_entity_poly.entity_id
_entity_poly.type
_entity_poly.pdbx_seq_one_letter_code
_entity_poly.pdbx_strand_id
1 'polypeptide(L)'
;MKIIVQLTLLSLAALYNVMILFPYSVSYSIIMIVMAAYIINNNGGIMPFRKFGMNVAITFCVVLIGQSVLVSTNALAQETGCEEPWNPCEGKSTLQEMNVCATKAYEEANKKLQDKIDFVLTQSDVSERQKTLLGKAQDSWRIFRWNYCIFAAAGREGKDDHPFTKFDCLERVTHFQIKNLEKFVEDLDV
;
A
#
# COMPACT_ATOMS: atom_id res chain seq x y z
N MET A 1 -21.28 -20.63 -46.03
CA MET A 1 -22.26 -19.71 -45.38
C MET A 1 -22.93 -20.32 -44.14
N LYS A 2 -23.45 -21.55 -44.16
CA LYS A 2 -24.06 -22.20 -42.98
C LYS A 2 -23.10 -22.42 -41.79
N ILE A 3 -21.83 -22.74 -42.03
CA ILE A 3 -20.83 -23.00 -40.97
C ILE A 3 -20.46 -21.73 -40.18
N ILE A 4 -20.44 -20.57 -40.82
CA ILE A 4 -20.09 -19.28 -40.18
C ILE A 4 -21.20 -18.84 -39.23
N VAL A 5 -22.47 -18.99 -39.63
CA VAL A 5 -23.64 -18.66 -38.79
C VAL A 5 -23.69 -19.53 -37.53
N GLN A 6 -23.27 -20.80 -37.64
CA GLN A 6 -23.28 -21.76 -36.55
C GLN A 6 -22.15 -21.50 -35.54
N LEU A 7 -20.96 -21.06 -36.01
CA LEU A 7 -19.88 -20.61 -35.14
C LEU A 7 -20.24 -19.32 -34.39
N THR A 8 -20.94 -18.38 -35.04
CA THR A 8 -21.37 -17.12 -34.40
C THR A 8 -22.45 -17.32 -33.34
N LEU A 9 -23.35 -18.29 -33.51
CA LEU A 9 -24.38 -18.60 -32.51
C LEU A 9 -23.80 -19.28 -31.27
N LEU A 10 -22.79 -20.15 -31.44
CA LEU A 10 -22.06 -20.77 -30.33
C LEU A 10 -21.27 -19.74 -29.50
N SER A 11 -20.68 -18.72 -30.15
CA SER A 11 -20.00 -17.63 -29.42
C SER A 11 -20.95 -16.72 -28.65
N LEU A 12 -22.17 -16.48 -29.17
CA LEU A 12 -23.17 -15.64 -28.49
C LEU A 12 -23.75 -16.34 -27.24
N ALA A 13 -23.95 -17.66 -27.30
CA ALA A 13 -24.40 -18.44 -26.14
C ALA A 13 -23.34 -18.51 -25.02
N ALA A 14 -22.06 -18.57 -25.39
CA ALA A 14 -20.96 -18.50 -24.42
C ALA A 14 -20.87 -17.12 -23.75
N LEU A 15 -21.08 -16.04 -24.51
CA LEU A 15 -21.09 -14.67 -23.99
C LEU A 15 -22.30 -14.39 -23.08
N TYR A 16 -23.47 -14.96 -23.37
CA TYR A 16 -24.66 -14.83 -22.52
C TYR A 16 -24.47 -15.46 -21.13
N ASN A 17 -23.81 -16.63 -21.06
CA ASN A 17 -23.52 -17.28 -19.79
C ASN A 17 -22.48 -16.51 -18.94
N VAL A 18 -21.52 -15.83 -19.58
CA VAL A 18 -20.58 -14.93 -18.88
C VAL A 18 -21.28 -13.67 -18.38
N MET A 19 -22.33 -13.21 -19.08
CA MET A 19 -23.11 -12.02 -18.75
C MET A 19 -23.92 -12.17 -17.44
N ILE A 20 -24.34 -13.39 -17.07
CA ILE A 20 -25.10 -13.67 -15.84
C ILE A 20 -24.21 -13.66 -14.60
N LEU A 21 -22.92 -14.02 -14.73
CA LEU A 21 -22.03 -14.21 -13.59
C LEU A 21 -21.35 -12.91 -13.11
N PHE A 22 -21.28 -11.86 -13.94
CA PHE A 22 -20.57 -10.62 -13.60
C PHE A 22 -21.28 -9.36 -14.14
N PRO A 23 -22.45 -8.99 -13.59
CA PRO A 23 -23.29 -7.90 -14.10
C PRO A 23 -22.70 -6.48 -13.95
N TYR A 24 -21.55 -6.33 -13.26
CA TYR A 24 -20.93 -5.02 -12.99
C TYR A 24 -19.47 -4.91 -13.46
N SER A 25 -19.03 -5.74 -14.41
CA SER A 25 -17.66 -5.63 -14.97
C SER A 25 -17.58 -4.64 -16.15
N VAL A 26 -16.46 -3.92 -16.23
CA VAL A 26 -16.11 -2.92 -17.27
C VAL A 26 -16.28 -3.44 -18.71
N SER A 27 -16.29 -4.77 -18.86
CA SER A 27 -16.60 -5.55 -20.06
C SER A 27 -17.91 -5.13 -20.75
N TYR A 28 -18.94 -4.75 -19.98
CA TYR A 28 -20.26 -4.40 -20.53
C TYR A 28 -20.20 -3.17 -21.44
N SER A 29 -19.40 -2.17 -21.07
CA SER A 29 -19.23 -0.94 -21.84
C SER A 29 -18.43 -1.16 -23.12
N ILE A 30 -17.40 -2.00 -23.08
CA ILE A 30 -16.56 -2.31 -24.24
C ILE A 30 -17.36 -3.13 -25.28
N ILE A 31 -18.15 -4.11 -24.84
CA ILE A 31 -19.01 -4.90 -25.73
C ILE A 31 -20.06 -4.00 -26.40
N MET A 32 -20.66 -3.07 -25.65
CA MET A 32 -21.62 -2.11 -26.21
C MET A 32 -20.97 -1.13 -27.20
N ILE A 33 -19.72 -0.71 -26.98
CA ILE A 33 -18.98 0.14 -27.93
C ILE A 33 -18.63 -0.62 -29.22
N VAL A 34 -18.21 -1.88 -29.12
CA VAL A 34 -17.91 -2.72 -30.29
C VAL A 34 -19.18 -3.03 -31.09
N MET A 35 -20.30 -3.29 -30.41
CA MET A 35 -21.61 -3.49 -31.03
C MET A 35 -22.14 -2.19 -31.66
N ALA A 36 -22.00 -1.04 -30.98
CA ALA A 36 -22.39 0.26 -31.51
C ALA A 36 -21.55 0.67 -32.73
N ALA A 37 -20.24 0.44 -32.70
CA ALA A 37 -19.36 0.67 -33.85
C ALA A 37 -19.73 -0.23 -35.05
N TYR A 38 -20.19 -1.46 -34.79
CA TYR A 38 -20.71 -2.35 -35.83
C TYR A 38 -22.06 -1.88 -36.38
N ILE A 39 -22.95 -1.33 -35.54
CA ILE A 39 -24.26 -0.80 -35.95
C ILE A 39 -24.15 0.52 -36.74
N ILE A 40 -23.23 1.41 -36.34
CA ILE A 40 -22.98 2.69 -37.05
C ILE A 40 -22.42 2.44 -38.47
N ASN A 41 -21.73 1.32 -38.68
CA ASN A 41 -21.06 1.00 -39.95
C ASN A 41 -21.96 0.32 -41.01
N ASN A 42 -23.29 0.32 -40.82
CA ASN A 42 -24.24 -0.20 -41.82
C ASN A 42 -24.76 0.86 -42.80
N ASN A 43 -24.24 2.10 -42.78
CA ASN A 43 -24.51 3.10 -43.81
C ASN A 43 -23.31 3.27 -44.76
N GLY A 44 -23.13 2.28 -45.64
CA GLY A 44 -22.55 2.46 -46.97
C GLY A 44 -21.05 2.75 -47.09
N GLY A 45 -20.23 1.71 -47.20
CA GLY A 45 -18.87 1.83 -47.78
C GLY A 45 -17.95 0.65 -47.49
N ILE A 46 -17.89 -0.33 -48.40
CA ILE A 46 -16.96 -1.47 -48.31
C ILE A 46 -15.56 -1.01 -48.74
N MET A 47 -14.62 -0.88 -47.82
CA MET A 47 -13.18 -0.79 -48.16
C MET A 47 -12.53 -2.18 -48.19
N PRO A 48 -11.68 -2.49 -49.18
CA PRO A 48 -11.13 -3.82 -49.38
C PRO A 48 -10.08 -4.20 -48.32
N PHE A 49 -10.25 -5.40 -47.78
CA PHE A 49 -9.53 -6.07 -46.68
C PHE A 49 -7.98 -6.15 -46.80
N ARG A 50 -7.36 -5.65 -47.88
CA ARG A 50 -5.94 -5.89 -48.20
C ARG A 50 -4.97 -4.80 -47.72
N LYS A 51 -5.45 -3.64 -47.25
CA LYS A 51 -4.62 -2.60 -46.61
C LYS A 51 -4.82 -2.50 -45.09
N PHE A 52 -5.77 -3.25 -44.53
CA PHE A 52 -6.01 -3.30 -43.09
C PHE A 52 -5.04 -4.27 -42.36
N GLY A 53 -4.51 -5.29 -43.06
CA GLY A 53 -3.69 -6.33 -42.44
C GLY A 53 -2.27 -5.94 -42.00
N MET A 54 -1.63 -4.93 -42.61
CA MET A 54 -0.22 -4.60 -42.33
C MET A 54 -0.03 -3.44 -41.34
N ASN A 55 -1.04 -2.56 -41.19
CA ASN A 55 -1.03 -1.49 -40.17
C ASN A 55 -1.72 -1.90 -38.87
N VAL A 56 -2.60 -2.90 -38.88
CA VAL A 56 -3.24 -3.42 -37.66
C VAL A 56 -2.29 -4.33 -36.88
N ALA A 57 -1.39 -5.06 -37.54
CA ALA A 57 -0.39 -5.89 -36.84
C ALA A 57 0.65 -5.04 -36.09
N ILE A 58 1.12 -3.93 -36.68
CA ILE A 58 2.06 -3.01 -36.01
C ILE A 58 1.37 -2.23 -34.88
N THR A 59 0.09 -1.89 -35.05
CA THR A 59 -0.70 -1.25 -33.98
C THR A 59 -1.05 -2.22 -32.85
N PHE A 60 -1.24 -3.53 -33.13
CA PHE A 60 -1.49 -4.54 -32.09
C PHE A 60 -0.24 -4.81 -31.21
N CYS A 61 0.97 -4.70 -31.76
CA CYS A 61 2.19 -4.77 -30.94
C CYS A 61 2.40 -3.52 -30.07
N VAL A 62 1.93 -2.34 -30.50
CA VAL A 62 2.01 -1.13 -29.67
C VAL A 62 0.90 -1.10 -28.61
N VAL A 63 -0.26 -1.72 -28.85
CA VAL A 63 -1.37 -1.73 -27.88
C VAL A 63 -1.20 -2.79 -26.78
N LEU A 64 -0.44 -3.87 -27.00
CA LEU A 64 -0.04 -4.78 -25.91
C LEU A 64 1.15 -4.27 -25.09
N ILE A 65 1.85 -3.25 -25.55
CA ILE A 65 2.89 -2.54 -24.76
C ILE A 65 2.35 -1.19 -24.22
N GLY A 66 1.17 -0.74 -24.70
CA GLY A 66 0.60 0.59 -24.43
C GLY A 66 -0.65 0.63 -23.53
N GLN A 67 -1.08 -0.50 -22.96
CA GLN A 67 -2.16 -0.53 -21.95
C GLN A 67 -1.64 -0.43 -20.50
N SER A 68 -0.38 -0.09 -20.28
CA SER A 68 0.15 0.05 -18.91
C SER A 68 -0.17 1.37 -18.22
N VAL A 69 -0.83 2.35 -18.86
CA VAL A 69 -1.26 3.57 -18.17
C VAL A 69 -2.61 4.00 -18.70
N LEU A 70 -3.65 3.79 -17.89
CA LEU A 70 -4.77 4.69 -17.58
C LEU A 70 -5.79 3.87 -16.77
N VAL A 71 -5.33 3.31 -15.64
CA VAL A 71 -6.25 2.96 -14.55
C VAL A 71 -6.69 4.28 -13.93
N SER A 72 -7.99 4.50 -13.90
CA SER A 72 -8.66 5.58 -13.17
C SER A 72 -8.10 5.69 -11.75
N THR A 73 -7.52 6.85 -11.43
CA THR A 73 -6.75 7.17 -10.23
C THR A 73 -7.50 7.14 -8.90
N ASN A 74 -8.70 6.55 -8.81
CA ASN A 74 -9.59 6.76 -7.66
C ASN A 74 -10.24 5.44 -7.19
N ALA A 75 -9.44 4.40 -6.95
CA ALA A 75 -9.69 3.34 -5.97
C ALA A 75 -8.57 2.30 -6.06
N LEU A 76 -7.94 1.99 -4.92
CA LEU A 76 -6.78 1.10 -4.73
C LEU A 76 -5.38 1.69 -4.91
N ALA A 77 -5.25 3.02 -4.87
CA ALA A 77 -4.12 3.63 -4.19
C ALA A 77 -4.59 4.11 -2.81
N GLN A 78 -4.90 3.18 -1.90
CA GLN A 78 -4.35 3.42 -0.58
C GLN A 78 -2.86 3.23 -0.81
N GLU A 79 -2.16 4.32 -1.13
CA GLU A 79 -0.75 4.40 -0.84
C GLU A 79 -0.64 3.89 0.59
N THR A 80 -0.10 2.70 0.78
CA THR A 80 0.66 2.48 2.00
C THR A 80 1.68 3.60 1.95
N GLY A 81 1.38 4.70 2.65
CA GLY A 81 2.33 5.72 3.00
C GLY A 81 3.38 5.03 3.83
N CYS A 82 4.25 4.29 3.16
CA CYS A 82 5.61 4.10 3.60
C CYS A 82 6.21 5.49 3.43
N GLU A 83 5.89 6.41 4.37
CA GLU A 83 6.75 7.54 4.65
C GLU A 83 8.17 6.95 4.67
N GLU A 84 9.08 7.51 3.86
CA GLU A 84 10.51 7.18 3.88
C GLU A 84 10.91 6.89 5.34
N PRO A 85 11.45 5.69 5.66
CA PRO A 85 11.75 5.34 7.04
C PRO A 85 12.58 6.44 7.65
N TRP A 86 12.04 7.13 8.67
CA TRP A 86 12.76 8.18 9.38
C TRP A 86 14.07 7.57 9.88
N ASN A 87 15.20 8.02 9.31
CA ASN A 87 16.53 7.62 9.74
C ASN A 87 17.31 8.87 10.16
N PRO A 88 17.35 9.19 11.47
CA PRO A 88 18.06 10.37 11.97
C PRO A 88 19.59 10.28 11.81
N CYS A 89 20.09 9.13 11.35
CA CYS A 89 21.49 8.80 11.23
C CYS A 89 21.95 8.68 9.77
N GLU A 90 21.09 9.06 8.82
CA GLU A 90 21.46 9.18 7.42
C GLU A 90 22.61 10.21 7.25
N GLY A 91 23.59 9.89 6.40
CA GLY A 91 24.72 10.76 6.11
C GLY A 91 25.90 10.71 7.09
N LYS A 92 25.90 9.80 8.08
CA LYS A 92 27.11 9.55 8.90
C LYS A 92 28.18 8.81 8.08
N SER A 93 29.45 9.16 8.28
CA SER A 93 30.55 8.75 7.40
C SER A 93 31.17 7.40 7.77
N THR A 94 30.97 6.96 9.01
CA THR A 94 31.48 5.67 9.50
C THR A 94 30.40 4.86 10.21
N LEU A 95 30.58 3.54 10.24
CA LEU A 95 29.68 2.64 10.95
C LEU A 95 29.66 2.90 12.46
N GLN A 96 30.78 3.32 13.05
CA GLN A 96 30.84 3.72 14.46
C GLN A 96 29.94 4.93 14.73
N GLU A 97 30.00 5.95 13.87
CA GLU A 97 29.13 7.13 13.98
C GLU A 97 27.64 6.77 13.81
N MET A 98 27.33 5.85 12.89
CA MET A 98 25.97 5.33 12.70
C MET A 98 25.46 4.62 13.96
N ASN A 99 26.27 3.73 14.54
CA ASN A 99 25.93 3.00 15.77
C ASN A 99 25.65 3.98 16.94
N VAL A 100 26.54 4.96 17.16
CA VAL A 100 26.37 5.97 18.22
C VAL A 100 25.14 6.83 17.98
N CYS A 101 24.91 7.24 16.73
CA CYS A 101 23.76 8.03 16.37
C CYS A 101 22.45 7.26 16.64
N ALA A 102 22.35 5.99 16.24
CA ALA A 102 21.14 5.20 16.42
C ALA A 102 20.79 5.03 17.91
N THR A 103 21.80 4.82 18.76
CA THR A 103 21.59 4.79 20.22
C THR A 103 21.03 6.11 20.76
N LYS A 104 21.61 7.25 20.37
CA LYS A 104 21.13 8.57 20.81
C LYS A 104 19.72 8.88 20.31
N ALA A 105 19.44 8.58 19.05
CA ALA A 105 18.12 8.76 18.46
C ALA A 105 17.05 7.96 19.22
N TYR A 106 17.35 6.71 19.56
CA TYR A 106 16.46 5.90 20.40
C TYR A 106 16.29 6.49 21.80
N GLU A 107 17.35 6.99 22.45
CA GLU A 107 17.26 7.62 23.77
C GLU A 107 16.34 8.85 23.74
N GLU A 108 16.48 9.70 22.71
CA GLU A 108 15.63 10.88 22.49
C GLU A 108 14.17 10.48 22.23
N ALA A 109 13.92 9.52 21.35
CA ALA A 109 12.58 8.99 21.10
C ALA A 109 11.96 8.39 22.37
N ASN A 110 12.75 7.66 23.16
CA ASN A 110 12.27 7.05 24.40
C ASN A 110 11.96 8.10 25.47
N LYS A 111 12.74 9.18 25.56
CA LYS A 111 12.44 10.33 26.42
C LYS A 111 11.10 10.98 25.99
N LYS A 112 10.94 11.26 24.70
CA LYS A 112 9.68 11.83 24.15
C LYS A 112 8.48 10.93 24.44
N LEU A 113 8.65 9.61 24.38
CA LEU A 113 7.60 8.66 24.76
C LEU A 113 7.21 8.80 26.24
N GLN A 114 8.19 8.88 27.16
CA GLN A 114 7.90 9.07 28.58
C GLN A 114 7.17 10.39 28.81
N ASP A 115 7.65 11.49 28.22
CA ASP A 115 7.01 12.81 28.34
C ASP A 115 5.54 12.76 27.86
N LYS A 116 5.24 12.00 26.79
CA LYS A 116 3.88 11.82 26.29
C LYS A 116 3.00 10.96 27.23
N ILE A 117 3.55 9.89 27.80
CA ILE A 117 2.85 9.07 28.80
C ILE A 117 2.49 9.93 30.01
N ASP A 118 3.45 10.69 30.53
CA ASP A 118 3.25 11.58 31.68
C ASP A 118 2.17 12.62 31.37
N PHE A 119 2.19 13.21 30.17
CA PHE A 119 1.14 14.11 29.73
C PHE A 119 -0.25 13.45 29.76
N VAL A 120 -0.40 12.24 29.22
CA VAL A 120 -1.68 11.50 29.27
C VAL A 120 -2.15 11.27 30.71
N LEU A 121 -1.23 10.94 31.61
CA LEU A 121 -1.55 10.69 33.03
C LEU A 121 -2.01 11.95 33.78
N THR A 122 -1.67 13.14 33.28
CA THR A 122 -2.12 14.43 33.86
C THR A 122 -3.50 14.89 33.36
N GLN A 123 -4.05 14.29 32.31
CA GLN A 123 -5.33 14.72 31.74
C GLN A 123 -6.51 14.42 32.68
N SER A 124 -7.41 15.39 32.84
CA SER A 124 -8.58 15.28 33.71
C SER A 124 -9.60 14.24 33.23
N ASP A 125 -9.72 14.06 31.91
CA ASP A 125 -10.68 13.13 31.31
C ASP A 125 -10.20 11.67 31.33
N VAL A 126 -8.96 11.44 31.77
CA VAL A 126 -8.40 10.10 31.96
C VAL A 126 -8.67 9.64 33.40
N SER A 127 -9.59 8.67 33.56
CA SER A 127 -9.91 8.10 34.87
C SER A 127 -8.73 7.36 35.51
N GLU A 128 -8.72 7.22 36.84
CA GLU A 128 -7.69 6.45 37.57
C GLU A 128 -7.57 4.98 37.10
N ARG A 129 -8.69 4.38 36.67
CA ARG A 129 -8.68 3.05 36.05
C ARG A 129 -7.93 3.07 34.72
N GLN A 130 -8.17 4.07 33.86
CA GLN A 130 -7.45 4.22 32.59
C GLN A 130 -5.95 4.48 32.83
N LYS A 131 -5.58 5.32 33.81
CA LYS A 131 -4.16 5.56 34.18
C LYS A 131 -3.45 4.26 34.58
N THR A 132 -4.09 3.46 35.43
CA THR A 132 -3.55 2.15 35.85
C THR A 132 -3.37 1.20 34.66
N LEU A 133 -4.36 1.15 33.75
CA LEU A 133 -4.29 0.32 32.55
C LEU A 133 -3.23 0.81 31.57
N LEU A 134 -3.07 2.12 31.41
CA LEU A 134 -2.04 2.73 30.60
C LEU A 134 -0.65 2.31 31.10
N GLY A 135 -0.38 2.41 32.40
CA GLY A 135 0.91 1.96 32.97
C GLY A 135 1.23 0.50 32.63
N LYS A 136 0.27 -0.41 32.86
CA LYS A 136 0.42 -1.84 32.52
C LYS A 136 0.63 -2.08 31.01
N ALA A 137 -0.08 -1.33 30.18
CA ALA A 137 0.05 -1.40 28.73
C ALA A 137 1.45 -0.95 28.27
N GLN A 138 1.97 0.16 28.82
CA GLN A 138 3.30 0.67 28.49
C GLN A 138 4.41 -0.27 28.97
N ASP A 139 4.27 -0.89 30.15
CA ASP A 139 5.22 -1.90 30.64
C ASP A 139 5.27 -3.12 29.71
N SER A 140 4.11 -3.63 29.33
CA SER A 140 4.00 -4.77 28.40
C SER A 140 4.54 -4.42 27.02
N TRP A 141 4.21 -3.24 26.51
CA TRP A 141 4.69 -2.74 25.23
C TRP A 141 6.22 -2.56 25.22
N ARG A 142 6.83 -2.09 26.31
CA ARG A 142 8.29 -1.95 26.44
C ARG A 142 8.99 -3.30 26.25
N ILE A 143 8.47 -4.34 26.90
CA ILE A 143 8.99 -5.71 26.79
C ILE A 143 8.83 -6.23 25.35
N PHE A 144 7.64 -6.05 24.78
CA PHE A 144 7.38 -6.40 23.37
C PHE A 144 8.37 -5.70 22.43
N ARG A 145 8.50 -4.37 22.50
CA ARG A 145 9.41 -3.57 21.65
C ARG A 145 10.83 -4.09 21.74
N TRP A 146 11.32 -4.34 22.96
CA TRP A 146 12.68 -4.82 23.17
C TRP A 146 12.92 -6.18 22.51
N ASN A 147 12.04 -7.15 22.76
CA ASN A 147 12.16 -8.50 22.21
C ASN A 147 11.94 -8.51 20.68
N TYR A 148 11.01 -7.72 20.20
CA TYR A 148 10.74 -7.54 18.77
C TYR A 148 11.98 -6.99 18.05
N CYS A 149 12.64 -5.98 18.61
CA CYS A 149 13.84 -5.41 17.96
C CYS A 149 15.10 -6.26 18.12
N ILE A 150 15.18 -7.12 19.14
CA ILE A 150 16.18 -8.21 19.17
C ILE A 150 15.91 -9.18 18.02
N PHE A 151 14.67 -9.66 17.90
CA PHE A 151 14.27 -10.55 16.82
C PHE A 151 14.55 -9.95 15.43
N ALA A 152 14.19 -8.68 15.21
CA ALA A 152 14.41 -7.99 13.94
C ALA A 152 15.91 -7.83 13.61
N ALA A 153 16.77 -7.71 14.62
CA ALA A 153 18.22 -7.58 14.46
C ALA A 153 18.96 -8.92 14.44
N ALA A 154 18.29 -10.06 14.70
CA ALA A 154 18.93 -11.35 14.91
C ALA A 154 19.83 -11.80 13.74
N GLY A 155 19.43 -11.51 12.48
CA GLY A 155 20.25 -11.82 11.29
C GLY A 155 21.55 -11.01 11.18
N ARG A 156 21.76 -10.06 12.10
CA ARG A 156 22.96 -9.23 12.22
C ARG A 156 23.82 -9.60 13.43
N GLU A 157 23.43 -10.56 14.25
CA GLU A 157 24.21 -10.95 15.43
C GLU A 157 25.67 -11.27 15.07
N GLY A 158 26.60 -10.72 15.86
CA GLY A 158 28.04 -10.83 15.63
C GLY A 158 28.60 -9.91 14.53
N LYS A 159 27.78 -9.11 13.84
CA LYS A 159 28.22 -8.10 12.87
C LYS A 159 28.37 -6.73 13.51
N ASP A 160 29.29 -5.92 12.98
CA ASP A 160 29.61 -4.59 13.52
C ASP A 160 28.44 -3.60 13.49
N ASP A 161 27.45 -3.82 12.62
CA ASP A 161 26.25 -2.99 12.47
C ASP A 161 24.99 -3.59 13.11
N HIS A 162 25.17 -4.64 13.91
CA HIS A 162 24.12 -5.14 14.80
C HIS A 162 23.57 -4.05 15.73
N PRO A 163 24.40 -3.19 16.38
CA PRO A 163 23.87 -2.14 17.24
C PRO A 163 23.00 -1.14 16.47
N PHE A 164 23.46 -0.66 15.32
CA PHE A 164 22.68 0.22 14.44
C PHE A 164 21.32 -0.41 14.13
N THR A 165 21.29 -1.64 13.62
CA THR A 165 20.05 -2.32 13.22
C THR A 165 19.06 -2.45 14.38
N LYS A 166 19.55 -2.79 15.58
CA LYS A 166 18.69 -2.93 16.77
C LYS A 166 18.15 -1.57 17.24
N PHE A 167 19.00 -0.56 17.36
CA PHE A 167 18.59 0.74 17.90
C PHE A 167 17.74 1.53 16.92
N ASP A 168 17.99 1.40 15.62
CA ASP A 168 17.15 1.92 14.54
C ASP A 168 15.74 1.29 14.57
N CYS A 169 15.62 -0.03 14.84
CA CYS A 169 14.31 -0.63 15.11
C CYS A 169 13.64 -0.05 16.37
N LEU A 170 14.38 0.04 17.47
CA LEU A 170 13.83 0.50 18.75
C LEU A 170 13.29 1.92 18.64
N GLU A 171 14.03 2.78 17.97
CA GLU A 171 13.65 4.13 17.61
C GLU A 171 12.30 4.12 16.85
N ARG A 172 12.24 3.50 15.66
CA ARG A 172 11.02 3.56 14.82
C ARG A 172 9.78 3.07 15.52
N VAL A 173 9.89 1.93 16.23
CA VAL A 173 8.78 1.36 17.00
C VAL A 173 8.32 2.31 18.10
N THR A 174 9.26 3.08 18.68
CA THR A 174 8.95 4.12 19.67
C THR A 174 8.18 5.28 19.04
N HIS A 175 8.53 5.72 17.84
CA HIS A 175 7.75 6.75 17.14
C HIS A 175 6.31 6.31 16.83
N PHE A 176 6.09 5.05 16.44
CA PHE A 176 4.72 4.55 16.29
C PHE A 176 3.91 4.63 17.59
N GLN A 177 4.52 4.31 18.72
CA GLN A 177 3.84 4.39 20.00
C GLN A 177 3.58 5.83 20.46
N ILE A 178 4.49 6.75 20.15
CA ILE A 178 4.26 8.19 20.34
C ILE A 178 3.03 8.64 19.54
N LYS A 179 2.94 8.27 18.25
CA LYS A 179 1.79 8.58 17.39
C LYS A 179 0.48 7.99 17.96
N ASN A 180 0.52 6.77 18.50
CA ASN A 180 -0.64 6.15 19.16
C ASN A 180 -1.13 6.96 20.37
N LEU A 181 -0.21 7.44 21.21
CA LEU A 181 -0.55 8.26 22.38
C LEU A 181 -1.00 9.67 22.00
N GLU A 182 -0.39 10.27 20.97
CA GLU A 182 -0.84 11.54 20.40
C GLU A 182 -2.26 11.43 19.89
N LYS A 183 -2.58 10.35 19.17
CA LYS A 183 -3.94 10.10 18.71
C LYS A 183 -4.93 9.92 19.87
N PHE A 184 -4.53 9.19 20.92
CA PHE A 184 -5.35 9.07 22.12
C PHE A 184 -5.66 10.44 22.74
N VAL A 185 -4.66 11.33 22.82
CA VAL A 185 -4.86 12.70 23.34
C VAL A 185 -5.79 13.53 22.46
N GLU A 186 -5.65 13.45 21.14
CA GLU A 186 -6.54 14.16 20.19
C GLU A 186 -8.00 13.70 20.30
N ASP A 187 -8.23 12.43 20.66
CA ASP A 187 -9.54 11.84 20.84
C ASP A 187 -10.14 12.10 22.23
N LEU A 188 -9.35 12.63 23.17
CA LEU A 188 -9.91 13.23 24.37
C LEU A 188 -10.50 14.57 23.95
N ASP A 189 -11.77 14.83 24.24
CA ASP A 189 -12.45 16.11 23.98
C ASP A 189 -11.88 17.26 24.87
N VAL A 190 -10.56 17.50 24.85
CA VAL A 190 -9.83 18.51 25.64
C VAL A 190 -9.78 19.85 24.93
#